data_AF-A0A356W889-F1
#
_entry.id   AF-A0A356W889-F1
#
_cell.length_a   1.000
_cell.length_b   1.000
_cell.length_c   1.000
_cell.angle_alpha   90.00
_cell.angle_beta   90.00
_cell.angle_gamma   90.00
#
_symmetry.space_group_name_H-M   'P 1'
#
loop_
_entity.id
_entity.type
_entity.pdbx_description
1 polymer ?
#
loop_
_entity_poly.entity_id
_entity_poly.type
_entity_poly.pdbx_seq_one_letter_code
_entity_poly.pdbx_strand_id
1 'polypeptide(L)'
;CSGCPHNSSTVVPEGSRALAGIGCHYMANFMPDRKTDMTSQMGGEGIAWVGQHWATDEPHVFVNLGDGTYSHSGSLAIRAAVTSGA
;
A
#
# COMPACT_ATOMS: atom_id res chain seq x y z
N CYS A 1 12.26 12.98 -7.12
CA CYS A 1 12.41 14.41 -7.47
C CYS A 1 12.81 15.19 -6.22
N SER A 2 13.67 16.21 -6.36
CA SER A 2 14.02 17.10 -5.24
C SER A 2 12.75 17.71 -4.66
N GLY A 3 12.52 17.55 -3.35
CA GLY A 3 11.32 18.05 -2.66
C GLY A 3 10.02 17.29 -2.93
N CYS A 4 10.07 16.10 -3.55
CA CYS A 4 8.84 15.32 -3.76
C CYS A 4 8.25 14.84 -2.42
N PRO A 5 6.94 15.04 -2.16
CA PRO A 5 6.32 14.61 -0.91
C PRO A 5 6.38 13.10 -0.70
N HIS A 6 6.52 12.30 -1.76
CA HIS A 6 6.71 10.84 -1.67
C HIS A 6 7.94 10.43 -0.84
N ASN A 7 8.95 11.30 -0.69
CA ASN A 7 10.13 11.00 0.13
C ASN A 7 9.78 10.90 1.63
N SER A 8 8.77 11.66 2.08
CA SER A 8 8.31 11.65 3.47
C SER A 8 7.00 10.89 3.65
N SER A 9 6.09 10.91 2.67
CA SER A 9 4.76 10.31 2.79
C SER A 9 4.75 8.78 2.73
N THR A 10 5.85 8.16 2.33
CA THR A 10 6.02 6.70 2.28
C THR A 10 6.67 6.14 3.55
N VAL A 11 6.99 7.00 4.52
CA VAL A 11 7.48 6.58 5.84
C VAL A 11 6.28 6.11 6.67
N VAL A 12 6.37 4.88 7.18
CA VAL A 12 5.36 4.29 8.07
C VAL A 12 5.79 4.37 9.54
N PRO A 13 4.86 4.28 10.50
CA PRO A 13 5.18 4.15 11.91
C PRO A 13 6.16 3.00 12.19
N GLU A 14 6.93 3.14 13.26
CA GLU A 14 7.86 2.10 13.69
C GLU A 14 7.11 0.78 13.96
N GLY A 15 7.74 -0.33 13.56
CA GLY A 15 7.14 -1.67 13.66
C GLY A 15 6.10 -2.01 12.58
N SER A 16 5.62 -1.03 11.80
CA SER A 16 4.68 -1.28 10.70
C SER A 16 5.36 -1.51 9.36
N ARG A 17 4.60 -2.03 8.40
CA ARG A 17 4.97 -2.04 6.97
C ARG A 17 3.85 -1.50 6.09
N ALA A 18 4.19 -1.19 4.84
CA ALA A 18 3.26 -0.81 3.79
C ALA A 18 3.28 -1.80 2.61
N LEU A 19 2.14 -1.96 1.96
CA LEU A 19 2.01 -2.57 0.64
C LEU A 19 2.13 -1.48 -0.44
N ALA A 20 2.63 -1.85 -1.62
CA ALA A 20 2.82 -0.92 -2.73
C ALA A 20 1.80 -1.10 -3.87
N GLY A 21 1.11 -0.02 -4.24
CA GLY A 21 0.49 0.12 -5.56
C GLY A 21 1.46 0.63 -6.63
N ILE A 22 1.02 0.63 -7.89
CA ILE A 22 1.75 1.25 -9.00
C ILE A 22 1.53 2.76 -9.01
N GLY A 23 2.62 3.53 -9.06
CA GLY A 23 2.61 4.99 -9.06
C GLY A 23 3.99 5.56 -8.70
N CYS A 24 4.11 6.88 -8.49
CA CYS A 24 5.39 7.47 -8.05
C CYS A 24 5.83 6.91 -6.68
N HIS A 25 4.89 6.63 -5.77
CA HIS A 25 5.15 6.01 -4.48
C HIS A 25 5.68 4.57 -4.59
N TYR A 26 5.51 3.89 -5.73
CA TYR A 26 6.01 2.53 -5.97
C TYR A 26 7.52 2.40 -5.72
N MET A 27 8.26 3.49 -5.93
CA MET A 27 9.70 3.53 -5.68
C MET A 27 10.09 3.20 -4.24
N ALA A 28 9.17 3.31 -3.27
CA ALA A 28 9.40 2.91 -1.89
C ALA A 28 9.83 1.44 -1.76
N ASN A 29 9.39 0.54 -2.66
CA ASN A 29 9.84 -0.86 -2.69
C ASN A 29 11.35 -1.03 -2.92
N PHE A 30 12.00 -0.04 -3.52
CA PHE A 30 13.43 -0.09 -3.87
C PHE A 30 14.30 0.69 -2.88
N MET A 31 13.70 1.31 -1.86
CA MET A 31 14.41 2.09 -0.86
C MET A 31 14.67 1.21 0.36
N PRO A 32 15.94 0.87 0.70
CA PRO A 32 16.25 -0.05 1.80
C PRO A 32 15.67 0.38 3.15
N ASP A 33 15.58 1.69 3.38
CA ASP A 33 15.06 2.28 4.63
C ASP A 33 13.52 2.46 4.62
N ARG A 34 12.82 1.90 3.64
CA ARG A 34 11.36 1.90 3.59
C ARG A 34 10.87 0.48 3.84
N LYS A 35 10.02 0.33 4.87
CA LYS A 35 9.32 -0.92 5.15
C LYS A 35 8.12 -1.06 4.22
N THR A 36 8.39 -1.14 2.92
CA THR A 36 7.36 -1.32 1.90
C THR A 36 7.68 -2.59 1.10
N ASP A 37 6.69 -3.47 1.00
CA ASP A 37 6.79 -4.73 0.28
C ASP A 37 5.56 -4.95 -0.61
N MET A 38 5.53 -6.10 -1.29
CA MET A 38 4.38 -6.64 -2.03
C MET A 38 3.65 -5.65 -2.94
N THR A 39 3.82 -5.84 -4.25
CA THR A 39 3.25 -4.95 -5.26
C THR A 39 1.92 -5.47 -5.77
N SER A 40 0.93 -4.58 -5.89
CA SER A 40 -0.31 -4.84 -6.64
C SER A 40 -0.31 -4.14 -7.99
N GLN A 41 -1.05 -4.70 -8.96
CA GLN A 41 -1.47 -3.96 -10.15
C GLN A 41 -2.29 -2.71 -9.77
N MET A 42 -2.36 -1.73 -10.67
CA MET A 42 -3.19 -0.53 -10.51
C MET A 42 -4.65 -0.91 -10.26
N GLY A 43 -5.21 -0.45 -9.15
CA GLY A 43 -6.58 -0.76 -8.72
C GLY A 43 -6.70 -2.07 -7.95
N GLY A 44 -5.59 -2.71 -7.58
CA GLY A 44 -5.54 -3.89 -6.70
C GLY A 44 -5.04 -3.59 -5.29
N GLU A 45 -4.76 -2.31 -4.98
CA GLU A 45 -4.17 -1.87 -3.73
C GLU A 45 -5.02 -2.31 -2.52
N GLY A 46 -4.40 -3.03 -1.59
CA GLY A 46 -5.03 -3.52 -0.36
C GLY A 46 -5.62 -4.93 -0.46
N ILE A 47 -5.91 -5.45 -1.66
CA ILE A 47 -6.49 -6.80 -1.81
C ILE A 47 -5.53 -7.91 -1.38
N ALA A 48 -4.21 -7.68 -1.50
CA ALA A 48 -3.22 -8.63 -1.00
C ALA A 48 -3.39 -8.91 0.51
N TRP A 49 -3.84 -7.92 1.30
CA TRP A 49 -4.11 -8.12 2.73
C TRP A 49 -5.20 -9.18 2.97
N VAL A 50 -6.26 -9.18 2.16
CA VAL A 50 -7.34 -10.18 2.25
C VAL A 50 -6.80 -11.60 2.12
N GLY A 51 -5.77 -11.81 1.29
CA GLY A 51 -5.09 -13.10 1.19
C GLY A 51 -4.09 -13.39 2.31
N GLN A 52 -3.50 -12.37 2.93
CA GLN A 52 -2.44 -12.50 3.95
C GLN A 52 -2.97 -12.60 5.38
N HIS A 53 -4.10 -11.96 5.70
CA HIS A 53 -4.53 -11.69 7.08
C HIS A 53 -4.62 -12.93 7.98
N TRP A 54 -5.04 -14.09 7.45
CA TRP A 54 -5.19 -15.33 8.21
C TRP A 54 -3.87 -16.08 8.45
N ALA A 55 -2.80 -15.69 7.75
CA ALA A 55 -1.50 -16.35 7.76
C ALA A 55 -0.42 -15.49 8.42
N THR A 56 -0.80 -14.44 9.15
CA THR A 56 0.10 -13.52 9.84
C THR A 56 -0.47 -13.10 11.18
N ASP A 57 0.40 -12.77 12.14
CA ASP A 57 0.02 -12.15 13.42
C ASP A 57 0.05 -10.61 13.35
N GLU A 58 0.34 -10.05 12.17
CA GLU A 58 0.44 -8.60 11.98
C GLU A 58 -0.94 -7.93 12.15
N PRO A 59 -1.09 -6.96 13.07
CA PRO A 59 -2.41 -6.39 13.38
C PRO A 59 -2.88 -5.35 12.36
N HIS A 60 -1.98 -4.72 11.62
CA HIS A 60 -2.30 -3.63 10.70
C HIS A 60 -1.20 -3.44 9.65
N VAL A 61 -1.60 -3.19 8.40
CA VAL A 61 -0.71 -2.83 7.29
C VAL A 61 -1.14 -1.52 6.65
N PHE A 62 -0.17 -0.73 6.21
CA PHE A 62 -0.43 0.46 5.38
C PHE A 62 -0.48 0.07 3.91
N VAL A 63 -1.15 0.87 3.08
CA VAL A 63 -1.20 0.65 1.62
C VAL A 63 -0.96 1.97 0.92
N ASN A 64 0.10 2.04 0.11
CA ASN A 64 0.37 3.20 -0.70
C ASN A 64 -0.52 3.19 -1.96
N LEU A 65 -1.35 4.21 -2.11
CA LEU A 65 -2.26 4.38 -3.24
C LEU A 65 -2.20 5.81 -3.77
N GLY A 66 -1.96 5.94 -5.08
CA GLY A 66 -2.04 7.23 -5.77
C GLY A 66 -3.48 7.73 -5.93
N ASP A 67 -3.66 9.04 -5.95
CA ASP A 67 -4.93 9.73 -6.13
C ASP A 67 -5.60 9.42 -7.49
N GLY A 68 -4.81 9.32 -8.55
CA GLY A 68 -5.28 8.89 -9.87
C GLY A 68 -5.81 7.47 -9.86
N THR A 69 -5.07 6.54 -9.22
CA THR A 69 -5.52 5.16 -9.06
C THR A 69 -6.78 5.11 -8.20
N TYR A 70 -6.83 5.82 -7.06
CA TYR A 70 -8.03 5.89 -6.21
C TYR A 70 -9.28 6.30 -7.01
N SER A 71 -9.15 7.36 -7.81
CA SER A 71 -10.26 7.94 -8.57
C SER A 71 -10.70 7.08 -9.77
N HIS A 72 -9.78 6.32 -10.36
CA HIS A 72 -10.04 5.49 -11.53
C HIS A 72 -10.51 4.07 -11.16
N SER A 73 -9.74 3.35 -10.35
CA SER A 73 -9.95 1.91 -10.10
C SER A 73 -9.76 1.46 -8.65
N GLY A 74 -8.94 2.15 -7.86
CA GLY A 74 -8.57 1.79 -6.49
C GLY A 74 -9.71 1.92 -5.47
N SER A 75 -10.68 2.79 -5.70
CA SER A 75 -11.83 2.93 -4.78
C SER A 75 -12.65 1.64 -4.64
N LEU A 76 -12.73 0.81 -5.70
CA LEU A 76 -13.39 -0.50 -5.62
C LEU A 76 -12.58 -1.52 -4.81
N ALA A 77 -11.25 -1.54 -4.97
CA ALA A 77 -10.38 -2.41 -4.18
C ALA A 77 -10.44 -2.08 -2.68
N ILE A 78 -10.43 -0.80 -2.31
CA ILE A 78 -10.60 -0.38 -0.91
C ILE A 78 -11.92 -0.90 -0.36
N ARG A 79 -13.03 -0.73 -1.09
CA ARG A 79 -14.35 -1.20 -0.64
C ARG A 79 -14.39 -2.72 -0.49
N ALA A 80 -13.79 -3.45 -1.44
CA ALA A 80 -13.71 -4.90 -1.36
C ALA A 80 -12.87 -5.37 -0.16
N ALA A 81 -11.73 -4.73 0.11
CA ALA A 81 -10.90 -5.02 1.29
C ALA A 81 -11.64 -4.72 2.61
N VAL A 82 -12.37 -3.60 2.70
CA VAL A 82 -13.19 -3.29 3.88
C VAL A 82 -14.33 -4.31 4.06
N THR A 83 -14.97 -4.71 2.96
CA THR A 83 -16.12 -5.62 3.00
C THR A 83 -15.71 -7.07 3.28
N SER A 84 -14.45 -7.45 3.05
CA SER A 84 -14.00 -8.83 3.31
C SER A 84 -13.93 -9.16 4.79
N GLY A 85 -13.92 -8.17 5.69
CA GLY A 85 -13.79 -8.38 7.14
C GLY A 85 -12.45 -8.99 7.55
N ALA A 86 -11.45 -8.85 6.68
CA ALA A 86 -10.06 -9.27 6.91
C ALA A 86 -9.30 -8.25 7.77
#